data_AF-A0A4Y2FV96-F1
#
_entry.id   AF-A0A4Y2FV96-F1
#
_cell.length_a   1.000
_cell.length_b   1.000
_cell.length_c   1.000
_cell.angle_alpha   90.00
_cell.angle_beta   90.00
_cell.angle_gamma   90.00
#
_symmetry.space_group_name_H-M   'P 1'
#
loop_
_entity.id
_entity.type
_entity.pdbx_description
1 polymer ?
#
loop_
_entity_poly.entity_id
_entity_poly.type
_entity_poly.pdbx_seq_one_letter_code
_entity_poly.pdbx_strand_id
1 'polypeptide(L)'
;MERIILRRISHHLMELNLIPEEQYGFRRGHSTIDQILYFAQNVRDAHNLKPTKHTISVFLDLTKAFDKVWKNKLLVKCHDEFNIRGRVLPWISNFLNNRSFRVKYQSGISSIYRSYQGTPQGSVLSSTLFSLLVAGMKKMISSCNIGLFADDVVIWKNDKDVIKIENSLNENMVAIQSFAEEHKLNFNPAKSFTCIFTTNRHMFNLQPKIYLKGNLLETTKSPTYLGFTLDTEINCGKHIAKLVEKGRKRLQLLKFISGRNWGANSGTLRMTYTALIRPVLEYGYQVYQVSSQTNLNKLERVQLSAARIITGLRSCCPKAIVLYEADLQPLSMRIRTNSAKYIAKLQSLGSFNRTSKFILQWTNNQRLKKDSPVGVMWKRGLLDFNIEPCIPFSCLTPNTSLDRVSFNDQLLSNAPKHTQHPEMMRQLSLELINNIPSQALILYTDGSKSDSGRTGSGIYAKAEDGLVFRCRFRNPDNCSVFRSELLAIREALNFALHFENSDIYVLTDSKSSDQYLKNWPEIREKTGQEVVSKIATLSQKSRVCFQWIPSHVGVFGNEEADVLAKEGSALPSASSSELFTSEIYSIHKAIVNSAWKILPHMIGMPGTVLVCLYSP
;
A
#
# COMPACT_ATOMS: atom_id res chain seq x y z
N MET A 1 1.35 24.18 -7.45
CA MET A 1 2.79 24.38 -7.24
C MET A 1 3.35 23.48 -6.12
N GLU A 2 2.79 23.51 -4.91
CA GLU A 2 3.29 22.73 -3.77
C GLU A 2 3.42 21.21 -4.04
N ARG A 3 2.41 20.58 -4.65
CA ARG A 3 2.47 19.16 -5.03
C ARG A 3 3.60 18.82 -5.99
N ILE A 4 3.95 19.74 -6.90
CA ILE A 4 5.05 19.56 -7.86
C ILE A 4 6.38 19.56 -7.11
N ILE A 5 6.55 20.51 -6.18
CA ILE A 5 7.76 20.63 -5.37
C ILE A 5 7.91 19.45 -4.41
N LEU A 6 6.82 19.03 -3.77
CA LEU A 6 6.80 17.83 -2.95
C LEU A 6 7.23 16.59 -3.75
N ARG A 7 6.75 16.44 -4.99
CA ARG A 7 7.13 15.32 -5.86
C ARG A 7 8.63 15.34 -6.18
N ARG A 8 9.20 16.51 -6.48
CA ARG A 8 10.64 16.70 -6.72
C ARG A 8 11.48 16.37 -5.49
N ILE A 9 11.11 16.93 -4.33
CA ILE A 9 11.80 16.68 -3.06
C ILE A 9 11.71 15.19 -2.69
N SER A 10 10.52 14.59 -2.81
CA SER A 10 10.33 13.16 -2.47
C SER A 10 11.18 12.25 -3.35
N HIS A 11 11.27 12.55 -4.66
CA HIS A 11 12.12 11.78 -5.57
C HIS A 11 13.60 11.88 -5.17
N HIS A 12 14.13 13.10 -4.98
CA HIS A 12 15.51 13.35 -4.53
C HIS A 12 15.84 12.64 -3.20
N LEU A 13 14.95 12.74 -2.22
CA LEU A 13 15.14 12.11 -0.90
C LEU A 13 15.14 10.58 -0.96
N MET A 14 14.34 9.98 -1.84
CA MET A 14 14.23 8.53 -1.99
C MET A 14 15.40 7.96 -2.81
N GLU A 15 15.78 8.63 -3.89
CA GLU A 15 16.90 8.24 -4.74
C GLU A 15 18.22 8.21 -3.96
N LEU A 16 18.48 9.23 -3.15
CA LEU A 16 19.68 9.32 -2.31
C LEU A 16 19.55 8.62 -0.95
N ASN A 17 18.41 7.97 -0.67
CA ASN A 17 18.10 7.30 0.60
C ASN A 17 18.39 8.15 1.86
N LEU A 18 17.99 9.43 1.84
CA LEU A 18 18.36 10.40 2.89
C LEU A 18 17.41 10.38 4.10
N ILE A 19 16.21 9.81 3.96
CA ILE A 19 15.25 9.71 5.06
C ILE A 19 15.57 8.46 5.91
N PRO A 20 15.76 8.60 7.23
CA PRO A 20 16.02 7.47 8.12
C PRO A 20 14.99 6.34 7.97
N GLU A 21 15.46 5.09 8.02
CA GLU A 21 14.63 3.88 7.91
C GLU A 21 13.56 3.79 9.02
N GLU A 22 13.75 4.48 10.14
CA GLU A 22 12.83 4.50 11.28
C GLU A 22 11.65 5.46 11.13
N GLN A 23 11.66 6.34 10.12
CA GLN A 23 10.59 7.30 9.85
C GLN A 23 9.59 6.76 8.82
N TYR A 24 8.38 6.46 9.28
CA TYR A 24 7.26 5.95 8.49
C TYR A 24 6.25 7.05 8.15
N GLY A 25 6.27 8.16 8.89
CA GLY A 25 5.34 9.27 8.73
C GLY A 25 5.52 10.00 7.39
N PHE A 26 4.42 10.16 6.67
CA PHE A 26 4.34 10.89 5.39
C PHE A 26 5.33 10.41 4.32
N ARG A 27 5.76 9.15 4.40
CA ARG A 27 6.67 8.50 3.46
C ARG A 27 5.90 7.54 2.55
N ARG A 28 6.12 7.64 1.23
CA ARG A 28 5.52 6.67 0.28
C ARG A 28 6.03 5.26 0.60
N GLY A 29 5.19 4.25 0.38
CA GLY A 29 5.51 2.85 0.68
C GLY A 29 5.49 2.49 2.18
N HIS A 30 5.17 3.43 3.07
CA HIS A 30 5.08 3.21 4.51
C HIS A 30 3.65 3.48 5.00
N SER A 31 3.23 2.75 6.02
CA SER A 31 1.94 2.91 6.67
C SER A 31 2.06 2.74 8.17
N THR A 32 1.07 3.23 8.91
CA THR A 32 1.03 3.09 10.37
C THR A 32 1.11 1.63 10.80
N ILE A 33 0.45 0.74 10.05
CA ILE A 33 0.41 -0.68 10.37
C ILE A 33 1.74 -1.38 10.17
N ASP A 34 2.58 -0.92 9.23
CA ASP A 34 3.92 -1.48 9.03
C ASP A 34 4.75 -1.27 10.31
N GLN A 35 4.71 -0.06 10.86
CA GLN A 35 5.43 0.28 12.09
C GLN A 35 4.89 -0.43 13.34
N ILE A 36 3.55 -0.56 13.46
CA ILE A 36 2.93 -1.33 14.54
C ILE A 36 3.35 -2.80 14.42
N LEU A 37 3.35 -3.37 13.21
CA LEU A 37 3.77 -4.76 12.96
C LEU A 37 5.23 -4.97 13.32
N TYR A 38 6.12 -4.08 12.90
CA TYR A 38 7.55 -4.13 13.23
C TYR A 38 7.76 -4.12 14.75
N PHE A 39 7.12 -3.19 15.45
CA PHE A 39 7.19 -3.09 16.91
C PHE A 39 6.65 -4.37 17.59
N ALA A 40 5.43 -4.79 17.22
CA ALA A 40 4.76 -5.95 17.80
C ALA A 40 5.56 -7.24 17.58
N GLN A 41 6.12 -7.44 16.38
CA GLN A 41 6.94 -8.60 16.09
C GLN A 41 8.25 -8.58 16.88
N ASN A 42 8.91 -7.42 17.01
CA ASN A 42 10.14 -7.30 17.79
C ASN A 42 9.93 -7.65 19.27
N VAL A 43 8.79 -7.26 19.86
CA VAL A 43 8.37 -7.65 21.21
C VAL A 43 8.16 -9.16 21.30
N ARG A 44 7.44 -9.76 20.33
CA ARG A 44 7.16 -11.21 20.31
C ARG A 44 8.43 -12.04 20.14
N ASP A 45 9.35 -11.60 19.29
CA ASP A 45 10.66 -12.24 19.10
C ASP A 45 11.47 -12.19 20.40
N ALA A 46 11.47 -11.05 21.10
CA ALA A 46 12.12 -10.94 22.41
C ALA A 46 11.53 -11.90 23.45
N HIS A 47 10.19 -12.10 23.46
CA HIS A 47 9.52 -13.08 24.31
C HIS A 47 9.90 -14.53 23.97
N ASN A 48 10.19 -14.81 22.70
CA ASN A 48 10.56 -16.15 22.23
C ASN A 48 12.01 -16.55 22.56
N LEU A 49 12.91 -15.61 22.84
CA LEU A 49 14.30 -15.90 23.22
C LEU A 49 14.43 -16.70 24.54
N LYS A 50 15.59 -17.33 24.74
CA LYS A 50 15.98 -18.01 25.98
C LYS A 50 17.30 -17.39 26.52
N PRO A 51 17.31 -16.80 27.73
CA PRO A 51 16.16 -16.54 28.60
C PRO A 51 15.16 -15.57 27.94
N THR A 52 13.89 -15.65 28.34
CA THR A 52 12.83 -14.74 27.89
C THR A 52 13.28 -13.29 28.17
N LYS A 53 13.25 -12.44 27.15
CA LYS A 53 13.51 -11.00 27.32
C LYS A 53 12.20 -10.25 27.54
N HIS A 54 12.30 -9.15 28.25
CA HIS A 54 11.25 -8.19 28.52
C HIS A 54 11.48 -6.94 27.70
N THR A 55 10.40 -6.26 27.32
CA THR A 55 10.48 -5.01 26.57
C THR A 55 9.86 -3.91 27.41
N ILE A 56 10.58 -2.81 27.60
CA ILE A 56 9.96 -1.56 28.06
C ILE A 56 10.02 -0.58 26.91
N SER A 57 8.91 0.13 26.70
CA SER A 57 8.75 1.14 25.67
C SER A 57 8.28 2.45 26.26
N VAL A 58 8.78 3.54 25.73
CA VAL A 58 8.35 4.91 26.02
C VAL A 58 7.67 5.46 24.78
N PHE A 59 6.44 5.93 24.94
CA PHE A 59 5.69 6.62 23.90
C PHE A 59 5.69 8.11 24.23
N LEU A 60 6.19 8.92 23.30
CA LEU A 60 6.40 10.34 23.47
C LEU A 60 5.47 11.14 22.56
N ASP A 61 4.88 12.18 23.13
CA ASP A 61 3.99 13.12 22.45
C ASP A 61 4.68 14.49 22.33
N LEU A 62 4.71 15.05 21.12
CA LEU A 62 5.25 16.40 20.88
C LEU A 62 4.17 17.48 21.05
N THR A 63 4.47 18.48 21.88
CA THR A 63 3.56 19.63 22.08
C THR A 63 3.49 20.51 20.84
N LYS A 64 2.31 20.60 20.21
CA LYS A 64 2.05 21.49 19.06
C LYS A 64 3.12 21.36 17.97
N ALA A 65 3.41 20.12 17.56
CA ALA A 65 4.54 19.75 16.71
C ALA A 65 4.68 20.64 15.45
N PHE A 66 3.60 20.81 14.67
CA PHE A 66 3.61 21.61 13.44
C PHE A 66 3.72 23.11 13.69
N ASP A 67 3.22 23.62 14.80
CA ASP A 67 3.21 25.06 15.13
C ASP A 67 4.57 25.53 15.65
N LYS A 68 5.37 24.62 16.23
CA LYS A 68 6.67 24.92 16.85
C LYS A 68 7.87 24.69 15.93
N VAL A 69 7.66 24.36 14.65
CA VAL A 69 8.75 24.13 13.71
C VAL A 69 9.66 25.36 13.62
N TRP A 70 10.95 25.17 13.92
CA TRP A 70 11.96 26.21 13.79
C TRP A 70 12.43 26.34 12.35
N LYS A 71 11.89 27.36 11.65
CA LYS A 71 12.10 27.60 10.21
C LYS A 71 13.58 27.66 9.80
N ASN A 72 14.41 28.39 10.54
CA ASN A 72 15.82 28.56 10.18
C ASN A 72 16.60 27.24 10.27
N LYS A 73 16.42 26.48 11.37
CA LYS A 73 17.06 25.17 11.53
C LYS A 73 16.58 24.17 10.48
N LEU A 74 15.28 24.20 10.14
CA LEU A 74 14.75 23.39 9.04
C LEU A 74 15.45 23.72 7.70
N LEU A 75 15.63 24.99 7.35
CA LEU A 75 16.32 25.40 6.13
C LEU A 75 17.79 24.96 6.12
N VAL A 76 18.49 25.10 7.25
CA VAL A 76 19.87 24.60 7.42
C VAL A 76 19.92 23.10 7.20
N LYS A 77 19.03 22.31 7.82
CA LYS A 77 18.98 20.85 7.61
C LYS A 77 18.65 20.49 6.17
N CYS A 78 17.72 21.20 5.53
CA CYS A 78 17.40 21.00 4.12
C CYS A 78 18.65 21.16 3.25
N HIS A 79 19.49 22.15 3.53
CA HIS A 79 20.72 22.39 2.78
C HIS A 79 21.83 21.38 3.13
N ASP A 80 22.18 21.24 4.41
CA ASP A 80 23.37 20.54 4.88
C ASP A 80 23.17 19.02 4.97
N GLU A 81 22.04 18.55 5.49
CA GLU A 81 21.78 17.12 5.71
C GLU A 81 21.08 16.46 4.53
N PHE A 82 20.17 17.17 3.86
CA PHE A 82 19.35 16.62 2.77
C PHE A 82 19.78 17.05 1.37
N ASN A 83 20.82 17.88 1.26
CA ASN A 83 21.35 18.37 -0.02
C ASN A 83 20.29 19.01 -0.95
N ILE A 84 19.29 19.68 -0.38
CA ILE A 84 18.25 20.39 -1.13
C ILE A 84 18.79 21.78 -1.50
N ARG A 85 19.24 21.92 -2.75
CA ARG A 85 19.87 23.15 -3.28
C ARG A 85 19.06 23.82 -4.39
N GLY A 86 19.59 24.93 -4.91
CA GLY A 86 19.04 25.65 -6.05
C GLY A 86 17.72 26.38 -5.74
N ARG A 87 16.84 26.50 -6.74
CA ARG A 87 15.59 27.29 -6.64
C ARG A 87 14.58 26.76 -5.62
N VAL A 88 14.69 25.49 -5.24
CA VAL A 88 13.75 24.85 -4.29
C VAL A 88 13.93 25.40 -2.88
N LEU A 89 15.16 25.66 -2.44
CA LEU A 89 15.43 26.11 -1.07
C LEU A 89 14.89 27.54 -0.79
N PRO A 90 15.14 28.56 -1.65
CA PRO A 90 14.48 29.86 -1.53
C PRO A 90 12.96 29.76 -1.61
N TRP A 91 12.43 28.84 -2.43
CA TRP A 91 10.98 28.62 -2.50
C TRP A 91 10.43 28.09 -1.17
N ILE A 92 11.10 27.11 -0.53
CA ILE A 92 10.73 26.62 0.80
C ILE A 92 10.81 27.76 1.83
N SER A 93 11.86 28.59 1.78
CA SER A 93 12.00 29.76 2.66
C SER A 93 10.81 30.72 2.51
N ASN A 94 10.45 31.08 1.26
CA ASN A 94 9.29 31.92 0.98
C ASN A 94 7.97 31.27 1.39
N PHE A 95 7.85 29.95 1.24
CA PHE A 95 6.67 29.18 1.64
C PHE A 95 6.43 29.22 3.16
N LEU A 96 7.50 29.24 3.96
CA LEU A 96 7.46 29.28 5.42
C LEU A 96 7.35 30.70 5.99
N ASN A 97 7.83 31.72 5.27
CA ASN A 97 7.91 33.10 5.76
C ASN A 97 6.66 33.95 5.44
N ASN A 98 6.54 35.11 6.11
CA ASN A 98 5.51 36.12 5.89
C ASN A 98 4.06 35.60 5.91
N ARG A 99 3.77 34.67 6.83
CA ARG A 99 2.43 34.11 7.00
C ARG A 99 1.66 34.86 8.08
N SER A 100 0.39 35.13 7.79
CA SER A 100 -0.57 35.64 8.75
C SER A 100 -1.92 34.95 8.60
N PHE A 101 -2.65 34.80 9.69
CA PHE A 101 -4.00 34.24 9.69
C PHE A 101 -4.95 35.12 10.52
N ARG A 102 -6.26 34.92 10.29
CA ARG A 102 -7.35 35.50 11.08
C ARG A 102 -8.40 34.41 11.30
N VAL A 103 -9.14 34.50 12.39
CA VAL A 103 -10.24 33.59 12.70
C VAL A 103 -11.56 34.31 12.41
N LYS A 104 -12.45 33.67 11.64
CA LYS A 104 -13.83 34.13 11.46
C LYS A 104 -14.73 33.31 12.36
N TYR A 105 -15.45 33.97 13.25
CA TYR A 105 -16.49 33.35 14.08
C TYR A 105 -17.79 34.10 13.86
N GLN A 106 -18.78 33.40 13.29
CA GLN A 106 -20.05 34.00 12.82
C GLN A 106 -19.79 35.21 11.89
N SER A 107 -20.20 36.41 12.31
CA SER A 107 -20.00 37.67 11.61
C SER A 107 -18.69 38.40 11.98
N GLY A 108 -18.01 37.98 13.06
CA GLY A 108 -16.78 38.62 13.54
C GLY A 108 -15.51 38.07 12.88
N ILE A 109 -14.57 38.96 12.56
CA ILE A 109 -13.23 38.62 12.06
C ILE A 109 -12.20 39.12 13.08
N SER A 110 -11.29 38.23 13.51
CA SER A 110 -10.21 38.60 14.43
C SER A 110 -9.19 39.55 13.80
N SER A 111 -8.34 40.15 14.62
CA SER A 111 -7.14 40.86 14.14
C SER A 111 -6.20 39.91 13.37
N ILE A 112 -5.34 40.49 12.52
CA ILE A 112 -4.27 39.74 11.83
C ILE A 112 -3.28 39.24 12.86
N TYR A 113 -3.12 37.92 12.93
CA TYR A 113 -2.02 37.32 13.67
C TYR A 113 -0.90 36.91 12.71
N ARG A 114 0.33 37.38 12.94
CA ARG A 114 1.52 37.01 12.16
C ARG A 114 2.21 35.80 12.80
N SER A 115 2.45 34.73 12.03
CA SER A 115 3.09 33.51 12.52
C SER A 115 4.58 33.48 12.20
N TYR A 116 5.40 33.62 13.22
CA TYR A 116 6.86 33.58 13.10
C TYR A 116 7.43 32.15 13.15
N GLN A 117 6.68 31.18 13.69
CA GLN A 117 7.08 29.77 13.80
C GLN A 117 6.06 28.85 13.14
N GLY A 118 6.45 27.59 12.96
CA GLY A 118 5.57 26.55 12.47
C GLY A 118 5.49 26.44 10.94
N THR A 119 4.76 25.42 10.51
CA THR A 119 4.46 25.14 9.11
C THR A 119 2.97 25.40 8.82
N PRO A 120 2.58 25.74 7.58
CA PRO A 120 1.18 25.98 7.26
C PRO A 120 0.32 24.72 7.49
N GLN A 121 -0.73 24.85 8.31
CA GLN A 121 -1.66 23.75 8.59
C GLN A 121 -2.44 23.37 7.33
N GLY A 122 -2.59 22.07 7.07
CA GLY A 122 -3.31 21.56 5.89
C GLY A 122 -2.50 21.58 4.58
N SER A 123 -1.24 22.04 4.60
CA SER A 123 -0.35 21.87 3.45
C SER A 123 0.21 20.45 3.39
N VAL A 124 0.33 19.94 2.17
CA VAL A 124 0.87 18.62 1.84
C VAL A 124 2.39 18.56 2.10
N LEU A 125 3.10 19.68 1.93
CA LEU A 125 4.55 19.77 2.10
C LEU A 125 4.97 19.92 3.57
N SER A 126 4.13 20.52 4.40
CA SER A 126 4.38 20.74 5.84
C SER A 126 4.73 19.44 6.56
N SER A 127 3.98 18.39 6.26
CA SER A 127 4.19 17.03 6.72
C SER A 127 5.58 16.47 6.42
N THR A 128 6.03 16.59 5.16
CA THR A 128 7.36 16.10 4.76
C THR A 128 8.46 16.93 5.38
N LEU A 129 8.32 18.25 5.43
CA LEU A 129 9.28 19.15 6.08
C LEU A 129 9.42 18.85 7.58
N PHE A 130 8.32 18.52 8.25
CA PHE A 130 8.36 18.10 9.66
C PHE A 130 9.13 16.79 9.85
N SER A 131 8.89 15.80 8.99
CA SER A 131 9.66 14.55 9.00
C SER A 131 11.17 14.79 8.79
N LEU A 132 11.56 15.77 7.97
CA LEU A 132 12.97 16.18 7.78
C LEU A 132 13.57 16.87 9.01
N LEU A 133 12.78 17.66 9.74
CA LEU A 133 13.24 18.28 10.99
C LEU A 133 13.57 17.23 12.05
N VAL A 134 12.67 16.25 12.20
CA VAL A 134 12.77 15.15 13.19
C VAL A 134 13.79 14.08 12.76
N ALA A 135 14.09 13.99 11.47
CA ALA A 135 15.14 13.11 10.98
C ALA A 135 16.48 13.46 11.65
N GLY A 136 17.20 12.45 12.14
CA GLY A 136 18.39 12.61 12.98
C GLY A 136 18.19 12.18 14.43
N MET A 137 16.94 12.08 14.93
CA MET A 137 16.68 11.54 16.29
C MET A 137 17.31 10.16 16.49
N LYS A 138 17.28 9.29 15.47
CA LYS A 138 17.93 7.96 15.54
C LYS A 138 19.43 8.05 15.81
N LYS A 139 20.13 9.05 15.25
CA LYS A 139 21.59 9.20 15.41
C LYS A 139 21.99 9.45 16.87
N MET A 140 21.07 10.01 17.66
CA MET A 140 21.27 10.24 19.09
C MET A 140 21.04 8.99 19.96
N ILE A 141 20.53 7.90 19.36
CA ILE A 141 20.13 6.70 20.07
C ILE A 141 21.06 5.54 19.68
N SER A 142 21.90 5.12 20.62
CA SER A 142 22.89 4.05 20.41
C SER A 142 22.39 2.69 20.89
N SER A 143 21.74 2.62 22.05
CA SER A 143 21.41 1.35 22.71
C SER A 143 19.96 0.89 22.56
N CYS A 144 19.06 1.76 22.09
CA CYS A 144 17.62 1.48 21.96
C CYS A 144 17.13 1.44 20.51
N ASN A 145 15.97 0.79 20.32
CA ASN A 145 15.21 0.90 19.09
C ASN A 145 14.32 2.13 19.14
N ILE A 146 14.12 2.76 17.99
CA ILE A 146 13.18 3.87 17.82
C ILE A 146 12.28 3.61 16.62
N GLY A 147 11.07 4.13 16.71
CA GLY A 147 10.14 4.26 15.60
C GLY A 147 9.58 5.69 15.59
N LEU A 148 9.55 6.29 14.41
CA LEU A 148 9.03 7.64 14.19
C LEU A 148 7.85 7.57 13.22
N PHE A 149 6.73 8.16 13.59
CA PHE A 149 5.62 8.43 12.69
C PHE A 149 5.26 9.91 12.80
N ALA A 150 6.02 10.75 12.07
CA ALA A 150 5.95 12.19 12.22
C ALA A 150 6.13 12.62 13.69
N ASP A 151 5.05 13.06 14.35
CA ASP A 151 5.03 13.55 15.73
C ASP A 151 4.93 12.47 16.80
N ASP A 152 4.46 11.27 16.43
CA ASP A 152 4.46 10.10 17.30
C ASP A 152 5.85 9.45 17.35
N VAL A 153 6.45 9.40 18.54
CA VAL A 153 7.77 8.78 18.76
C VAL A 153 7.65 7.64 19.76
N VAL A 154 8.18 6.47 19.40
CA VAL A 154 8.29 5.32 20.31
C VAL A 154 9.73 4.86 20.42
N ILE A 155 10.21 4.65 21.64
CA ILE A 155 11.54 4.12 21.93
C ILE A 155 11.37 2.88 22.77
N TRP A 156 12.13 1.82 22.49
CA TRP A 156 12.05 0.61 23.29
C TRP A 156 13.36 -0.15 23.32
N LYS A 157 13.50 -0.97 24.37
CA LYS A 157 14.66 -1.83 24.58
C LYS A 157 14.21 -3.19 25.09
N ASN A 158 14.90 -4.23 24.62
CA ASN A 158 14.65 -5.62 24.99
C ASN A 158 15.86 -6.15 25.77
N ASP A 159 15.65 -6.63 26.98
CA ASP A 159 16.68 -7.32 27.78
C ASP A 159 16.04 -8.31 28.74
N LYS A 160 16.82 -9.22 29.33
CA LYS A 160 16.38 -10.07 30.44
C LYS A 160 16.29 -9.29 31.75
N ASP A 161 17.13 -8.26 31.91
CA ASP A 161 17.23 -7.46 33.12
C ASP A 161 16.53 -6.12 32.94
N VAL A 162 15.49 -5.89 33.74
CA VAL A 162 14.68 -4.67 33.67
C VAL A 162 15.48 -3.42 34.05
N ILE A 163 16.41 -3.52 35.02
CA ILE A 163 17.18 -2.36 35.47
C ILE A 163 18.08 -1.86 34.33
N LYS A 164 18.66 -2.78 33.55
CA LYS A 164 19.45 -2.43 32.36
C LYS A 164 18.61 -1.73 31.29
N ILE A 165 17.36 -2.16 31.13
CA ILE A 165 16.41 -1.54 30.21
C ILE A 165 16.10 -0.12 30.68
N GLU A 166 15.80 0.07 31.97
CA GLU A 166 15.50 1.39 32.55
C GLU A 166 16.68 2.36 32.39
N ASN A 167 17.89 1.94 32.75
CA ASN A 167 19.09 2.78 32.62
C ASN A 167 19.33 3.17 31.17
N SER A 168 19.29 2.20 30.25
CA SER A 168 19.44 2.47 28.81
C SER A 168 18.36 3.43 28.31
N LEU A 169 17.10 3.25 28.70
CA LEU A 169 16.02 4.15 28.28
C LEU A 169 16.23 5.56 28.83
N ASN A 170 16.54 5.72 30.12
CA ASN A 170 16.78 7.02 30.73
C ASN A 170 17.96 7.77 30.08
N GLU A 171 19.07 7.09 29.78
CA GLU A 171 20.20 7.67 29.05
C GLU A 171 19.77 8.20 27.66
N ASN A 172 19.01 7.40 26.91
CA ASN A 172 18.51 7.83 25.59
C ASN A 172 17.43 8.92 25.71
N MET A 173 16.64 8.95 26.79
CA MET A 173 15.66 9.99 27.05
C MET A 173 16.34 11.35 27.21
N VAL A 174 17.49 11.40 27.90
CA VAL A 174 18.31 12.62 28.01
C VAL A 174 18.82 13.05 26.64
N ALA A 175 19.39 12.12 25.85
CA ALA A 175 19.90 12.43 24.51
C ALA A 175 18.81 12.99 23.56
N ILE A 176 17.62 12.40 23.60
CA ILE A 176 16.47 12.83 22.79
C ILE A 176 15.92 14.17 23.27
N GLN A 177 15.95 14.42 24.58
CA GLN A 177 15.58 15.72 25.14
C GLN A 177 16.55 16.81 24.65
N SER A 178 17.86 16.58 24.71
CA SER A 178 18.86 17.52 24.19
C SER A 178 18.66 17.81 22.70
N PHE A 179 18.37 16.77 21.90
CA PHE A 179 18.04 16.94 20.48
C PHE A 179 16.78 17.79 20.28
N ALA A 180 15.73 17.54 21.06
CA ALA A 180 14.48 18.30 20.96
C ALA A 180 14.70 19.77 21.33
N GLU A 181 15.47 20.05 22.38
CA GLU A 181 15.83 21.41 22.81
C GLU A 181 16.63 22.15 21.73
N GLU A 182 17.63 21.50 21.13
CA GLU A 182 18.40 22.05 19.99
C GLU A 182 17.50 22.41 18.80
N HIS A 183 16.45 21.60 18.55
CA HIS A 183 15.50 21.81 17.46
C HIS A 183 14.27 22.65 17.86
N LYS A 184 14.26 23.22 19.09
CA LYS A 184 13.13 23.96 19.68
C LYS A 184 11.80 23.19 19.74
N LEU A 185 11.89 21.87 19.72
CA LEU A 185 10.79 20.94 19.94
C LEU A 185 10.60 20.68 21.44
N ASN A 186 9.40 20.28 21.83
CA ASN A 186 9.06 20.07 23.23
C ASN A 186 8.16 18.85 23.39
N PHE A 187 8.63 17.83 24.11
CA PHE A 187 7.80 16.71 24.52
C PHE A 187 6.86 17.09 25.66
N ASN A 188 5.71 16.41 25.72
CA ASN A 188 4.69 16.56 26.73
C ASN A 188 4.76 15.42 27.76
N PRO A 189 5.29 15.64 28.97
CA PRO A 189 5.34 14.60 30.00
C PRO A 189 3.97 14.05 30.39
N ALA A 190 2.92 14.88 30.41
CA ALA A 190 1.58 14.47 30.82
C ALA A 190 0.85 13.61 29.78
N LYS A 191 1.26 13.66 28.51
CA LYS A 191 0.71 12.80 27.44
C LYS A 191 1.65 11.66 27.04
N SER A 192 2.88 11.68 27.54
CA SER A 192 3.86 10.63 27.31
C SER A 192 3.72 9.56 28.39
N PHE A 193 3.91 8.31 28.04
CA PHE A 193 3.73 7.19 28.97
C PHE A 193 4.70 6.07 28.67
N THR A 194 4.96 5.24 29.69
CA THR A 194 5.74 4.01 29.56
C THR A 194 4.84 2.77 29.57
N CYS A 195 5.29 1.69 28.94
CA CYS A 195 4.61 0.41 28.93
C CYS A 195 5.63 -0.73 29.01
N ILE A 196 5.29 -1.76 29.77
CA ILE A 196 6.04 -3.02 29.82
C ILE A 196 5.32 -4.09 29.00
N PHE A 197 6.08 -4.83 28.20
CA PHE A 197 5.64 -6.01 27.48
C PHE A 197 6.44 -7.23 27.92
N THR A 198 5.76 -8.20 28.51
CA THR A 198 6.37 -9.39 29.09
C THR A 198 5.38 -10.55 29.12
N THR A 199 5.88 -11.77 29.14
CA THR A 199 5.11 -12.99 29.40
C THR A 199 5.19 -13.44 30.86
N ASN A 200 6.06 -12.80 31.66
CA ASN A 200 6.17 -13.08 33.10
C ASN A 200 5.07 -12.34 33.87
N ARG A 201 4.09 -13.11 34.38
CA ARG A 201 2.92 -12.61 35.09
C ARG A 201 3.27 -11.81 36.35
N HIS A 202 4.35 -12.15 37.04
CA HIS A 202 4.79 -11.44 38.25
C HIS A 202 5.20 -9.99 37.96
N MET A 203 5.57 -9.68 36.71
CA MET A 203 6.03 -8.35 36.31
C MET A 203 4.96 -7.53 35.58
N PHE A 204 3.73 -8.01 35.49
CA PHE A 204 2.65 -7.28 34.80
C PHE A 204 2.28 -5.97 35.50
N ASN A 205 2.59 -5.84 36.79
CA ASN A 205 2.35 -4.65 37.60
C ASN A 205 3.62 -3.83 37.83
N LEU A 206 4.73 -4.18 37.17
CA LEU A 206 5.96 -3.39 37.28
C LEU A 206 5.73 -2.00 36.71
N GLN A 207 6.19 -0.98 37.44
CA GLN A 207 6.17 0.41 37.03
C GLN A 207 7.61 0.86 36.77
N PRO A 208 8.02 0.95 35.49
CA PRO A 208 9.38 1.34 35.17
C PRO A 208 9.68 2.77 35.60
N LYS A 209 10.85 3.00 36.20
CA LYS A 209 11.29 4.33 36.63
C LYS A 209 11.94 5.09 35.48
N ILE A 210 11.11 5.66 34.61
CA ILE A 210 11.56 6.43 33.44
C ILE A 210 11.18 7.89 33.59
N TYR A 211 12.17 8.77 33.38
CA TYR A 211 12.01 10.21 33.56
C TYR A 211 12.07 10.96 32.22
N LEU A 212 11.23 11.99 32.10
CA LEU A 212 11.26 12.95 30.99
C LEU A 212 11.19 14.36 31.57
N LYS A 213 12.23 15.18 31.32
CA LYS A 213 12.36 16.52 31.92
C LYS A 213 12.26 16.49 33.45
N GLY A 214 12.84 15.46 34.08
CA GLY A 214 12.76 15.23 35.53
C GLY A 214 11.42 14.69 36.04
N ASN A 215 10.39 14.57 35.20
CA ASN A 215 9.09 14.02 35.60
C ASN A 215 9.06 12.51 35.38
N LEU A 216 8.60 11.75 36.38
CA LEU A 216 8.35 10.32 36.24
C LEU A 216 7.15 10.09 35.31
N LEU A 217 7.34 9.28 34.27
CA LEU A 217 6.29 8.97 33.30
C LEU A 217 5.28 7.96 33.86
N GLU A 218 3.99 8.17 33.54
CA GLU A 218 2.93 7.23 33.92
C GLU A 218 3.08 5.89 33.18
N THR A 219 2.87 4.78 33.89
CA THR A 219 2.88 3.43 33.29
C THR A 219 1.48 2.99 32.87
N THR A 220 1.29 2.72 31.58
CA THR A 220 0.02 2.23 31.03
C THR A 220 0.15 0.77 30.56
N LYS A 221 -0.78 -0.11 30.96
CA LYS A 221 -0.80 -1.53 30.54
C LYS A 221 -1.29 -1.76 29.11
N SER A 222 -2.04 -0.79 28.56
CA SER A 222 -2.68 -0.93 27.25
C SER A 222 -2.56 0.35 26.42
N PRO A 223 -1.34 0.66 25.98
CA PRO A 223 -1.08 1.87 25.25
C PRO A 223 -1.78 1.85 23.89
N THR A 224 -2.28 3.00 23.45
CA THR A 224 -2.78 3.18 22.09
C THR A 224 -1.66 3.81 21.26
N TYR A 225 -1.22 3.12 20.23
CA TYR A 225 -0.13 3.53 19.36
C TYR A 225 -0.59 3.49 17.90
N LEU A 226 -0.53 4.63 17.21
CA LEU A 226 -1.01 4.80 15.83
C LEU A 226 -2.44 4.25 15.61
N GLY A 227 -3.32 4.45 16.59
CA GLY A 227 -4.70 3.97 16.56
C GLY A 227 -4.89 2.47 16.89
N PHE A 228 -3.83 1.72 17.18
CA PHE A 228 -3.87 0.32 17.60
C PHE A 228 -3.66 0.20 19.10
N THR A 229 -4.50 -0.57 19.81
CA THR A 229 -4.35 -0.76 21.27
C THR A 229 -3.54 -2.00 21.56
N LEU A 230 -2.35 -1.82 22.13
CA LEU A 230 -1.46 -2.91 22.50
C LEU A 230 -1.83 -3.45 23.88
N ASP A 231 -1.43 -4.69 24.14
CA ASP A 231 -1.58 -5.37 25.43
C ASP A 231 -0.21 -5.93 25.86
N THR A 232 0.03 -6.15 27.15
CA THR A 232 1.31 -6.60 27.74
C THR A 232 1.95 -7.81 27.03
N GLU A 233 1.15 -8.74 26.51
CA GLU A 233 1.64 -9.93 25.78
C GLU A 233 1.42 -9.86 24.25
N ILE A 234 0.89 -8.74 23.73
CA ILE A 234 0.46 -8.57 22.33
C ILE A 234 -0.67 -9.56 21.94
N ASN A 235 -1.54 -9.91 22.90
CA ASN A 235 -2.71 -10.77 22.62
C ASN A 235 -3.81 -10.06 21.81
N CYS A 236 -3.75 -8.73 21.67
CA CYS A 236 -4.68 -7.86 20.92
C CYS A 236 -6.15 -7.97 21.34
N GLY A 237 -6.42 -8.45 22.56
CA GLY A 237 -7.77 -8.66 23.06
C GLY A 237 -8.50 -7.33 23.29
N LYS A 238 -7.82 -6.32 23.83
CA LYS A 238 -8.42 -4.99 24.04
C LYS A 238 -8.63 -4.24 22.73
N HIS A 239 -7.73 -4.41 21.76
CA HIS A 239 -7.93 -3.87 20.41
C HIS A 239 -9.21 -4.43 19.78
N ILE A 240 -9.36 -5.76 19.78
CA ILE A 240 -10.55 -6.43 19.25
C ILE A 240 -11.82 -5.94 19.97
N ALA A 241 -11.79 -5.78 21.30
CA ALA A 241 -12.93 -5.25 22.05
C ALA A 241 -13.33 -3.84 21.57
N LYS A 242 -12.36 -2.94 21.38
CA LYS A 242 -12.60 -1.60 20.83
C LYS A 242 -13.15 -1.64 19.39
N LEU A 243 -12.64 -2.54 18.54
CA LEU A 243 -13.16 -2.72 17.17
C LEU A 243 -14.61 -3.22 17.18
N VAL A 244 -14.94 -4.17 18.05
CA VAL A 244 -16.32 -4.68 18.22
C VAL A 244 -17.26 -3.57 18.67
N GLU A 245 -16.84 -2.74 19.63
CA GLU A 245 -17.64 -1.60 20.09
C GLU A 245 -17.88 -0.59 18.97
N LYS A 246 -16.83 -0.18 18.25
CA LYS A 246 -16.95 0.72 17.10
C LYS A 246 -17.83 0.13 16.00
N GLY A 247 -17.66 -1.15 15.70
CA GLY A 247 -18.45 -1.89 14.71
C GLY A 247 -19.93 -1.95 15.10
N ARG A 248 -20.25 -2.25 16.37
CA ARG A 248 -21.62 -2.24 16.89
C ARG A 248 -22.27 -0.86 16.85
N LYS A 249 -21.54 0.22 17.13
CA LYS A 249 -22.05 1.58 16.98
C LYS A 249 -22.43 1.87 15.53
N ARG A 250 -21.56 1.53 14.56
CA ARG A 250 -21.86 1.70 13.12
C ARG A 250 -22.97 0.77 12.63
N LEU A 251 -23.16 -0.38 13.26
CA LEU A 251 -24.26 -1.30 12.95
C LEU A 251 -25.64 -0.66 13.22
N GLN A 252 -25.75 0.28 14.17
CA GLN A 252 -27.02 0.97 14.43
C GLN A 252 -27.48 1.79 13.23
N LEU A 253 -26.54 2.39 12.47
CA LEU A 253 -26.86 3.05 11.20
C LEU A 253 -27.48 2.06 10.21
N LEU A 254 -26.87 0.87 10.09
CA LEU A 254 -27.36 -0.17 9.19
C LEU A 254 -28.78 -0.64 9.58
N LYS A 255 -29.05 -0.75 10.88
CA LYS A 255 -30.40 -1.08 11.39
C LYS A 255 -31.40 0.03 11.10
N PHE A 256 -31.00 1.28 11.20
CA PHE A 256 -31.88 2.43 10.98
C PHE A 256 -32.35 2.54 9.52
N ILE A 257 -31.49 2.21 8.57
CA ILE A 257 -31.82 2.25 7.12
C ILE A 257 -32.43 0.93 6.61
N SER A 258 -32.55 -0.09 7.47
CA SER A 258 -33.14 -1.37 7.14
C SER A 258 -34.57 -1.48 7.68
N GLY A 259 -35.50 -2.00 6.88
CA GLY A 259 -36.84 -2.36 7.32
C GLY A 259 -37.49 -3.32 6.34
N ARG A 260 -38.63 -3.92 6.74
CA ARG A 260 -39.31 -4.97 5.96
C ARG A 260 -40.15 -4.41 4.81
N ASN A 261 -40.88 -3.32 5.08
CA ASN A 261 -41.79 -2.69 4.11
C ASN A 261 -41.26 -1.33 3.61
N TRP A 262 -40.21 -0.83 4.25
CA TRP A 262 -39.53 0.43 3.99
C TRP A 262 -38.05 0.22 4.28
N GLY A 263 -37.15 0.77 3.48
CA GLY A 263 -35.71 0.61 3.71
C GLY A 263 -34.92 0.39 2.43
N ALA A 264 -33.59 0.35 2.58
CA ALA A 264 -32.68 0.14 1.49
C ALA A 264 -32.68 -1.33 1.03
N ASN A 265 -32.50 -1.56 -0.27
CA ASN A 265 -32.34 -2.91 -0.82
C ASN A 265 -31.08 -3.61 -0.26
N SER A 266 -31.05 -4.94 -0.32
CA SER A 266 -29.94 -5.76 0.19
C SER A 266 -28.59 -5.36 -0.41
N GLY A 267 -28.55 -4.97 -1.69
CA GLY A 267 -27.36 -4.45 -2.36
C GLY A 267 -26.81 -3.18 -1.72
N THR A 268 -27.66 -2.19 -1.46
CA THR A 268 -27.29 -0.94 -0.78
C THR A 268 -26.85 -1.21 0.65
N LEU A 269 -27.58 -2.04 1.40
CA LEU A 269 -27.19 -2.41 2.77
C LEU A 269 -25.82 -3.10 2.81
N ARG A 270 -25.56 -4.01 1.86
CA ARG A 270 -24.25 -4.67 1.70
C ARG A 270 -23.16 -3.67 1.36
N MET A 271 -23.44 -2.70 0.48
CA MET A 271 -22.52 -1.62 0.14
C MET A 271 -22.20 -0.76 1.37
N THR A 272 -23.21 -0.35 2.14
CA THR A 272 -23.04 0.39 3.40
C THR A 272 -22.19 -0.38 4.41
N TYR A 273 -22.45 -1.68 4.61
CA TYR A 273 -21.60 -2.54 5.45
C TYR A 273 -20.14 -2.55 4.96
N THR A 274 -19.95 -2.76 3.66
CA THR A 274 -18.62 -2.87 3.04
C THR A 274 -17.83 -1.58 3.12
N ALA A 275 -18.50 -0.43 3.00
CA ALA A 275 -17.86 0.88 3.05
C ALA A 275 -17.61 1.38 4.48
N LEU A 276 -18.53 1.16 5.42
CA LEU A 276 -18.49 1.81 6.74
C LEU A 276 -18.13 0.87 7.89
N ILE A 277 -18.51 -0.41 7.85
CA ILE A 277 -18.33 -1.31 9.00
C ILE A 277 -17.10 -2.21 8.79
N ARG A 278 -16.98 -2.82 7.61
CA ARG A 278 -15.90 -3.76 7.29
C ARG A 278 -14.49 -3.16 7.49
N PRO A 279 -14.17 -1.93 7.05
CA PRO A 279 -12.83 -1.37 7.24
C PRO A 279 -12.46 -1.18 8.71
N VAL A 280 -13.45 -0.96 9.59
CA VAL A 280 -13.22 -0.89 11.04
C VAL A 280 -12.84 -2.26 11.59
N LEU A 281 -13.60 -3.30 11.21
CA LEU A 281 -13.36 -4.66 11.70
C LEU A 281 -12.03 -5.23 11.20
N GLU A 282 -11.60 -4.84 9.99
CA GLU A 282 -10.32 -5.27 9.40
C GLU A 282 -9.12 -4.42 9.89
N TYR A 283 -9.31 -3.32 10.64
CA TYR A 283 -8.18 -2.45 11.02
C TYR A 283 -7.17 -3.15 11.96
N GLY A 284 -5.98 -3.42 11.44
CA GLY A 284 -4.86 -4.02 12.18
C GLY A 284 -4.81 -5.54 12.13
N TYR A 285 -5.48 -6.17 11.14
CA TYR A 285 -5.50 -7.64 11.00
C TYR A 285 -4.12 -8.27 10.91
N GLN A 286 -3.13 -7.53 10.41
CA GLN A 286 -1.73 -7.93 10.30
C GLN A 286 -1.17 -8.33 11.66
N VAL A 287 -1.63 -7.68 12.73
CA VAL A 287 -1.16 -7.89 14.10
C VAL A 287 -2.18 -8.72 14.90
N TYR A 288 -3.47 -8.34 14.91
CA TYR A 288 -4.45 -9.01 15.78
C TYR A 288 -4.79 -10.44 15.33
N GLN A 289 -4.37 -10.90 14.15
CA GLN A 289 -4.59 -12.29 13.72
C GLN A 289 -3.95 -13.34 14.65
N VAL A 290 -3.04 -12.94 15.54
CA VAL A 290 -2.46 -13.81 16.60
C VAL A 290 -3.42 -14.06 17.77
N SER A 291 -4.52 -13.31 17.85
CA SER A 291 -5.50 -13.46 18.93
C SER A 291 -6.17 -14.83 18.91
N SER A 292 -6.66 -15.26 20.07
CA SER A 292 -7.41 -16.52 20.18
C SER A 292 -8.65 -16.53 19.28
N GLN A 293 -9.04 -17.72 18.82
CA GLN A 293 -10.23 -17.90 18.00
C GLN A 293 -11.49 -17.34 18.68
N THR A 294 -11.58 -17.45 20.01
CA THR A 294 -12.67 -16.87 20.80
C THR A 294 -12.77 -15.35 20.64
N ASN A 295 -11.64 -14.64 20.58
CA ASN A 295 -11.62 -13.20 20.36
C ASN A 295 -11.91 -12.85 18.89
N LEU A 296 -11.33 -13.57 17.93
CA LEU A 296 -11.62 -13.37 16.51
C LEU A 296 -13.10 -13.60 16.17
N ASN A 297 -13.73 -14.61 16.81
CA ASN A 297 -15.16 -14.88 16.68
C ASN A 297 -16.04 -13.71 17.17
N LYS A 298 -15.54 -12.81 18.02
CA LYS A 298 -16.30 -11.60 18.41
C LYS A 298 -16.47 -10.64 17.23
N LEU A 299 -15.48 -10.53 16.35
CA LEU A 299 -15.57 -9.73 15.12
C LEU A 299 -16.54 -10.38 14.13
N GLU A 300 -16.43 -11.70 13.94
CA GLU A 300 -17.34 -12.48 13.07
C GLU A 300 -18.80 -12.34 13.50
N ARG A 301 -19.08 -12.26 14.81
CA ARG A 301 -20.44 -12.01 15.33
C ARG A 301 -20.99 -10.64 14.92
N VAL A 302 -20.15 -9.61 14.81
CA VAL A 302 -20.57 -8.29 14.32
C VAL A 302 -20.92 -8.38 12.83
N GLN A 303 -20.09 -9.05 12.03
CA GLN A 303 -20.39 -9.29 10.62
C GLN A 303 -21.68 -10.11 10.44
N LEU A 304 -21.86 -11.18 11.22
CA LEU A 304 -23.06 -12.01 11.17
C LEU A 304 -24.31 -11.20 11.52
N SER A 305 -24.22 -10.30 12.50
CA SER A 305 -25.33 -9.40 12.80
C SER A 305 -25.65 -8.46 11.65
N ALA A 306 -24.64 -7.97 10.92
CA ALA A 306 -24.86 -7.17 9.71
C ALA A 306 -25.47 -7.99 8.59
N ALA A 307 -24.99 -9.22 8.37
CA ALA A 307 -25.51 -10.14 7.36
C ALA A 307 -27.00 -10.45 7.58
N ARG A 308 -27.42 -10.64 8.84
CA ARG A 308 -28.85 -10.82 9.19
C ARG A 308 -29.69 -9.59 8.88
N ILE A 309 -29.15 -8.39 9.09
CA ILE A 309 -29.86 -7.15 8.74
C ILE A 309 -29.99 -7.02 7.22
N ILE A 310 -28.93 -7.34 6.47
CA ILE A 310 -28.91 -7.27 5.00
C ILE A 310 -29.91 -8.24 4.36
N THR A 311 -30.02 -9.45 4.90
CA THR A 311 -30.83 -10.55 4.34
C THR A 311 -32.22 -10.64 4.93
N GLY A 312 -32.47 -10.06 6.11
CA GLY A 312 -33.72 -10.24 6.86
C GLY A 312 -33.88 -11.63 7.50
N LEU A 313 -32.88 -12.52 7.40
CA LEU A 313 -32.95 -13.89 7.90
C LEU A 313 -33.03 -13.95 9.44
N ARG A 314 -33.76 -14.96 9.93
CA ARG A 314 -33.99 -15.18 11.37
C ARG A 314 -32.71 -15.57 12.10
N SER A 315 -32.70 -15.37 13.42
CA SER A 315 -31.55 -15.67 14.29
C SER A 315 -31.20 -17.17 14.37
N CYS A 316 -32.16 -18.05 14.06
CA CYS A 316 -31.97 -19.50 14.00
C CYS A 316 -31.26 -19.98 12.73
N CYS A 317 -31.21 -19.18 11.66
CA CYS A 317 -30.59 -19.58 10.41
C CYS A 317 -29.08 -19.84 10.61
N PRO A 318 -28.56 -20.97 10.09
CA PRO A 318 -27.14 -21.30 10.17
C PRO A 318 -26.24 -20.17 9.65
N LYS A 319 -25.16 -19.88 10.38
CA LYS A 319 -24.24 -18.77 10.07
C LYS A 319 -23.70 -18.80 8.64
N ALA A 320 -23.45 -20.00 8.10
CA ALA A 320 -22.91 -20.18 6.76
C ALA A 320 -23.91 -19.74 5.68
N ILE A 321 -25.18 -20.13 5.82
CA ILE A 321 -26.26 -19.74 4.91
C ILE A 321 -26.47 -18.23 4.94
N VAL A 322 -26.55 -17.64 6.14
CA VAL A 322 -26.75 -16.19 6.27
C VAL A 322 -25.64 -15.38 5.60
N LEU A 323 -24.39 -15.83 5.75
CA LEU A 323 -23.24 -15.18 5.11
C LEU A 323 -23.25 -15.38 3.60
N TYR A 324 -23.65 -16.56 3.12
CA TYR A 324 -23.77 -16.89 1.71
C TYR A 324 -24.82 -16.01 1.02
N GLU A 325 -26.04 -15.96 1.56
CA GLU A 325 -27.14 -15.12 1.07
C GLU A 325 -26.81 -13.62 1.12
N ALA A 326 -26.07 -13.19 2.14
CA ALA A 326 -25.62 -11.80 2.23
C ALA A 326 -24.50 -11.45 1.25
N ASP A 327 -23.92 -12.42 0.53
CA ASP A 327 -22.67 -12.30 -0.23
C ASP A 327 -21.52 -11.71 0.61
N LEU A 328 -21.36 -12.26 1.83
CA LEU A 328 -20.39 -11.82 2.82
C LEU A 328 -19.46 -12.96 3.24
N GLN A 329 -18.27 -13.02 2.65
CA GLN A 329 -17.22 -13.96 3.06
C GLN A 329 -16.85 -13.77 4.54
N PRO A 330 -16.60 -14.86 5.31
CA PRO A 330 -16.08 -14.80 6.66
C PRO A 330 -14.85 -13.90 6.77
N LEU A 331 -14.74 -13.12 7.84
CA LEU A 331 -13.59 -12.22 8.04
C LEU A 331 -12.28 -13.01 8.10
N SER A 332 -12.28 -14.19 8.69
CA SER A 332 -11.14 -15.11 8.74
C SER A 332 -10.57 -15.46 7.34
N MET A 333 -11.44 -15.74 6.36
CA MET A 333 -11.03 -16.00 4.98
C MET A 333 -10.47 -14.74 4.31
N ARG A 334 -11.14 -13.60 4.52
CA ARG A 334 -10.68 -12.31 3.98
C ARG A 334 -9.34 -11.87 4.54
N ILE A 335 -9.10 -12.07 5.84
CA ILE A 335 -7.82 -11.80 6.48
C ILE A 335 -6.71 -12.61 5.82
N ARG A 336 -6.95 -13.87 5.43
CA ARG A 336 -5.96 -14.68 4.70
C ARG A 336 -5.57 -14.03 3.36
N THR A 337 -6.55 -13.65 2.54
CA THR A 337 -6.31 -13.00 1.25
C THR A 337 -5.65 -11.62 1.42
N ASN A 338 -6.10 -10.84 2.40
CA ASN A 338 -5.54 -9.52 2.70
C ASN A 338 -4.12 -9.62 3.27
N SER A 339 -3.80 -10.66 4.04
CA SER A 339 -2.43 -10.93 4.51
C SER A 339 -1.50 -11.27 3.35
N ALA A 340 -1.96 -12.08 2.37
CA ALA A 340 -1.19 -12.34 1.16
C ALA A 340 -0.90 -11.05 0.38
N LYS A 341 -1.92 -10.21 0.17
CA LYS A 341 -1.77 -8.89 -0.47
C LYS A 341 -0.76 -8.00 0.26
N TYR A 342 -0.84 -7.97 1.59
CA TYR A 342 -0.01 -7.12 2.41
C TYR A 342 1.45 -7.58 2.43
N ILE A 343 1.72 -8.87 2.59
CA ILE A 343 3.07 -9.39 2.51
C ILE A 343 3.65 -9.23 1.11
N ALA A 344 2.84 -9.48 0.06
CA ALA A 344 3.28 -9.26 -1.31
C ALA A 344 3.73 -7.82 -1.53
N LYS A 345 2.97 -6.85 -1.01
CA LYS A 345 3.36 -5.44 -1.02
C LYS A 345 4.67 -5.21 -0.26
N LEU A 346 4.83 -5.75 0.95
CA LEU A 346 6.06 -5.57 1.72
C LEU A 346 7.26 -6.14 0.97
N GLN A 347 7.20 -7.39 0.51
CA GLN A 347 8.29 -8.02 -0.25
C GLN A 347 8.68 -7.23 -1.49
N SER A 348 7.71 -6.68 -2.23
CA SER A 348 8.00 -5.82 -3.38
C SER A 348 8.82 -4.58 -3.00
N LEU A 349 8.64 -4.02 -1.79
CA LEU A 349 9.38 -2.83 -1.34
C LEU A 349 10.83 -3.16 -0.93
N GLY A 350 11.17 -4.43 -0.67
CA GLY A 350 12.53 -4.85 -0.35
C GLY A 350 13.18 -4.03 0.77
N SER A 351 14.37 -3.48 0.51
CA SER A 351 15.15 -2.66 1.44
C SER A 351 14.59 -1.25 1.67
N PHE A 352 13.68 -0.75 0.82
CA PHE A 352 13.12 0.60 0.95
C PHE A 352 12.20 0.77 2.15
N ASN A 353 11.75 -0.32 2.76
CA ASN A 353 10.91 -0.31 3.96
C ASN A 353 11.55 -1.20 5.04
N ARG A 354 11.77 -0.63 6.23
CA ARG A 354 12.41 -1.34 7.35
C ARG A 354 11.62 -2.58 7.81
N THR A 355 10.29 -2.54 7.76
CA THR A 355 9.44 -3.70 8.09
C THR A 355 9.59 -4.78 7.04
N SER A 356 9.66 -4.43 5.76
CA SER A 356 9.93 -5.38 4.68
C SER A 356 11.29 -6.06 4.85
N LYS A 357 12.36 -5.28 4.97
CA LYS A 357 13.73 -5.77 5.22
C LYS A 357 13.78 -6.73 6.40
N PHE A 358 13.08 -6.38 7.48
CA PHE A 358 12.99 -7.22 8.67
C PHE A 358 12.25 -8.54 8.42
N ILE A 359 11.12 -8.53 7.71
CA ILE A 359 10.37 -9.76 7.39
C ILE A 359 11.14 -10.67 6.45
N LEU A 360 11.83 -10.11 5.44
CA LEU A 360 12.66 -10.88 4.49
C LEU A 360 13.83 -11.60 5.17
N GLN A 361 14.33 -11.04 6.28
CA GLN A 361 15.42 -11.62 7.08
C GLN A 361 14.92 -12.42 8.29
N TRP A 362 13.60 -12.42 8.53
CA TRP A 362 13.03 -13.04 9.73
C TRP A 362 13.12 -14.56 9.61
N THR A 363 13.62 -15.19 10.66
CA THR A 363 13.65 -16.65 10.80
C THR A 363 12.74 -17.08 11.93
N ASN A 364 12.16 -18.26 11.78
CA ASN A 364 11.26 -18.79 12.79
C ASN A 364 12.02 -19.12 14.08
N ASN A 365 11.76 -18.33 15.12
CA ASN A 365 12.30 -18.51 16.48
C ASN A 365 11.22 -18.93 17.49
N GLN A 366 10.09 -19.43 17.00
CA GLN A 366 8.87 -19.63 17.79
C GLN A 366 9.06 -20.73 18.85
N ARG A 367 9.27 -20.31 20.10
CA ARG A 367 9.35 -21.18 21.28
C ARG A 367 8.05 -21.25 22.06
N LEU A 368 7.35 -20.12 22.17
CA LEU A 368 6.09 -20.05 22.92
C LEU A 368 4.95 -20.73 22.14
N LYS A 369 3.92 -21.22 22.83
CA LYS A 369 2.75 -21.81 22.16
C LYS A 369 1.94 -20.79 21.34
N LYS A 370 1.98 -19.52 21.74
CA LYS A 370 1.29 -18.43 21.06
C LYS A 370 2.14 -17.90 19.90
N ASP A 371 1.59 -17.89 18.70
CA ASP A 371 2.32 -17.41 17.53
C ASP A 371 2.57 -15.90 17.55
N SER A 372 3.65 -15.46 16.90
CA SER A 372 3.88 -14.06 16.57
C SER A 372 3.14 -13.66 15.29
N PRO A 373 2.92 -12.36 15.02
CA PRO A 373 2.27 -11.90 13.79
C PRO A 373 2.88 -12.46 12.50
N VAL A 374 4.20 -12.41 12.38
CA VAL A 374 4.94 -12.95 11.23
C VAL A 374 4.95 -14.48 11.28
N GLY A 375 5.02 -15.10 12.45
CA GLY A 375 4.91 -16.55 12.61
C GLY A 375 3.58 -17.13 12.08
N VAL A 376 2.46 -16.43 12.29
CA VAL A 376 1.16 -16.81 11.70
C VAL A 376 1.19 -16.73 10.17
N MET A 377 1.86 -15.72 9.61
CA MET A 377 1.99 -15.55 8.16
C MET A 377 2.91 -16.63 7.55
N TRP A 378 4.01 -16.97 8.22
CA TRP A 378 4.92 -18.05 7.85
C TRP A 378 4.22 -19.41 7.82
N LYS A 379 3.48 -19.76 8.89
CA LYS A 379 2.69 -21.02 8.94
C LYS A 379 1.64 -21.15 7.84
N ARG A 380 1.23 -20.02 7.23
CA ARG A 380 0.27 -19.99 6.12
C ARG A 380 0.95 -20.03 4.74
N GLY A 381 2.28 -20.13 4.68
CA GLY A 381 3.04 -20.14 3.43
C GLY A 381 3.00 -18.79 2.69
N LEU A 382 2.91 -17.67 3.42
CA LEU A 382 2.77 -16.33 2.82
C LEU A 382 4.08 -15.55 2.73
N LEU A 383 5.24 -16.13 3.10
CA LEU A 383 6.53 -15.42 3.16
C LEU A 383 7.47 -15.72 1.99
N ASP A 384 7.09 -16.58 1.05
CA ASP A 384 7.95 -17.03 -0.05
C ASP A 384 7.27 -16.79 -1.41
N PHE A 385 6.91 -15.54 -1.70
CA PHE A 385 6.40 -15.17 -3.02
C PHE A 385 7.54 -14.67 -3.90
N ASN A 386 7.56 -15.12 -5.15
CA ASN A 386 8.45 -14.55 -6.14
C ASN A 386 7.82 -13.30 -6.75
N ILE A 387 8.19 -12.14 -6.20
CA ILE A 387 7.54 -10.87 -6.49
C ILE A 387 8.54 -9.90 -7.07
N GLU A 388 8.10 -9.21 -8.10
CA GLU A 388 8.88 -8.16 -8.71
C GLU A 388 9.07 -6.96 -7.77
N PRO A 389 10.29 -6.40 -7.69
CA PRO A 389 10.57 -5.21 -6.90
C PRO A 389 9.72 -3.99 -7.33
N CYS A 390 9.24 -3.26 -6.34
CA CYS A 390 8.52 -1.99 -6.46
C CYS A 390 9.44 -0.87 -5.98
N ILE A 391 9.88 -0.04 -6.92
CA ILE A 391 10.76 1.09 -6.65
C ILE A 391 9.86 2.29 -6.33
N PRO A 392 9.94 2.89 -5.12
CA PRO A 392 8.96 3.87 -4.65
C PRO A 392 9.04 5.24 -5.35
N PHE A 393 9.97 5.40 -6.29
CA PHE A 393 10.19 6.59 -7.10
C PHE A 393 10.37 6.20 -8.58
N SER A 394 9.96 7.09 -9.49
CA SER A 394 10.14 6.93 -10.95
C SER A 394 11.62 6.89 -11.32
N CYS A 395 12.00 6.07 -12.31
CA CYS A 395 13.35 6.04 -12.87
C CYS A 395 13.74 7.35 -13.58
N LEU A 396 12.74 8.08 -14.10
CA LEU A 396 12.95 9.40 -14.69
C LEU A 396 12.85 10.49 -13.63
N THR A 397 13.71 11.50 -13.76
CA THR A 397 13.63 12.69 -12.92
C THR A 397 12.31 13.41 -13.17
N PRO A 398 11.68 14.04 -12.17
CA PRO A 398 10.44 14.79 -12.36
C PRO A 398 10.56 16.02 -13.29
N ASN A 399 11.76 16.33 -13.80
CA ASN A 399 12.00 17.38 -14.78
C ASN A 399 12.07 16.84 -16.22
N THR A 400 12.21 15.53 -16.39
CA THR A 400 12.24 14.90 -17.71
C THR A 400 10.86 15.05 -18.35
N SER A 401 10.78 15.79 -19.45
CA SER A 401 9.60 15.83 -20.31
C SER A 401 9.73 14.79 -21.42
N LEU A 402 8.62 14.12 -21.73
CA LEU A 402 8.52 13.20 -22.85
C LEU A 402 7.84 13.93 -24.02
N ASP A 403 8.42 15.05 -24.46
CA ASP A 403 7.77 15.98 -25.42
C ASP A 403 7.58 15.35 -26.81
N ARG A 404 8.36 14.33 -27.16
CA ARG A 404 8.26 13.57 -28.42
C ARG A 404 7.45 12.28 -28.28
N VAL A 405 6.72 12.12 -27.17
CA VAL A 405 5.87 10.94 -26.92
C VAL A 405 4.40 11.35 -26.95
N SER A 406 3.60 10.63 -27.74
CA SER A 406 2.15 10.82 -27.78
C SER A 406 1.42 9.54 -27.39
N PHE A 407 0.28 9.69 -26.69
CA PHE A 407 -0.60 8.60 -26.27
C PHE A 407 -2.02 8.91 -26.77
N ASN A 408 -2.45 8.18 -27.80
CA ASN A 408 -3.72 8.38 -28.49
C ASN A 408 -4.65 7.19 -28.21
N ASP A 409 -5.70 7.42 -27.43
CA ASP A 409 -6.66 6.39 -26.98
C ASP A 409 -7.99 6.40 -27.74
N GLN A 410 -8.04 7.13 -28.86
CA GLN A 410 -9.20 7.35 -29.73
C GLN A 410 -8.81 7.13 -31.21
N LEU A 411 -9.81 6.72 -32.01
CA LEU A 411 -9.73 6.71 -33.47
C LEU A 411 -10.15 8.08 -34.02
N LEU A 412 -9.88 8.34 -35.31
CA LEU A 412 -10.06 9.63 -36.02
C LEU A 412 -11.46 10.30 -35.91
N SER A 413 -12.48 9.66 -35.32
CA SER A 413 -13.79 10.26 -35.05
C SER A 413 -14.34 9.96 -33.64
N ASN A 414 -14.97 10.95 -33.02
CA ASN A 414 -15.68 10.85 -31.74
C ASN A 414 -17.06 10.17 -31.90
N ALA A 415 -17.10 8.90 -32.29
CA ALA A 415 -18.36 8.14 -32.34
C ALA A 415 -18.62 7.37 -31.03
N PRO A 416 -19.86 7.34 -30.50
CA PRO A 416 -20.21 6.55 -29.32
C PRO A 416 -20.04 5.03 -29.53
N LYS A 417 -19.69 4.31 -28.45
CA LYS A 417 -19.47 2.83 -28.44
C LYS A 417 -20.67 1.98 -28.91
N HIS A 418 -21.88 2.51 -28.90
CA HIS A 418 -23.11 1.77 -29.28
C HIS A 418 -23.43 1.82 -30.78
N THR A 419 -22.60 2.52 -31.57
CA THR A 419 -22.81 2.77 -33.01
C THR A 419 -21.66 2.27 -33.90
N GLN A 420 -20.64 1.63 -33.33
CA GLN A 420 -19.43 1.25 -34.07
C GLN A 420 -19.53 -0.20 -34.57
N HIS A 421 -19.89 -0.39 -35.84
CA HIS A 421 -19.78 -1.70 -36.51
C HIS A 421 -18.30 -2.13 -36.63
N PRO A 422 -17.96 -3.42 -36.47
CA PRO A 422 -16.58 -3.91 -36.58
C PRO A 422 -15.88 -3.52 -37.90
N GLU A 423 -16.62 -3.48 -39.00
CA GLU A 423 -16.12 -3.07 -40.32
C GLU A 423 -15.74 -1.58 -40.37
N MET A 424 -16.55 -0.72 -39.76
CA MET A 424 -16.23 0.72 -39.64
C MET A 424 -14.99 0.92 -38.76
N MET A 425 -14.89 0.19 -37.66
CA MET A 425 -13.71 0.22 -36.77
C MET A 425 -12.45 -0.27 -37.49
N ARG A 426 -12.58 -1.32 -38.30
CA ARG A 426 -11.51 -1.81 -39.18
C ARG A 426 -11.07 -0.74 -40.16
N GLN A 427 -12.01 -0.11 -40.86
CA GLN A 427 -11.71 0.91 -41.87
C GLN A 427 -11.01 2.13 -41.27
N LEU A 428 -11.50 2.65 -40.14
CA LEU A 428 -10.85 3.75 -39.42
C LEU A 428 -9.46 3.38 -38.90
N SER A 429 -9.26 2.13 -38.47
CA SER A 429 -7.95 1.65 -38.03
C SER A 429 -6.97 1.57 -39.21
N LEU A 430 -7.43 1.06 -40.35
CA LEU A 430 -6.62 0.98 -41.57
C LEU A 430 -6.29 2.37 -42.13
N GLU A 431 -7.23 3.31 -42.10
CA GLU A 431 -6.99 4.71 -42.48
C GLU A 431 -5.93 5.35 -41.60
N LEU A 432 -6.02 5.14 -40.28
CA LEU A 432 -5.01 5.62 -39.34
C LEU A 432 -3.64 5.01 -39.63
N ILE A 433 -3.56 3.68 -39.83
CA ILE A 433 -2.32 2.98 -40.15
C ILE A 433 -1.73 3.46 -41.47
N ASN A 434 -2.56 3.72 -42.48
CA ASN A 434 -2.11 4.23 -43.78
C ASN A 434 -1.61 5.68 -43.72
N ASN A 435 -2.06 6.46 -42.73
CA ASN A 435 -1.57 7.81 -42.47
C ASN A 435 -0.23 7.83 -41.69
N ILE A 436 0.24 6.69 -41.19
CA ILE A 436 1.56 6.57 -40.56
C ILE A 436 2.64 6.73 -41.65
N PRO A 437 3.70 7.53 -41.42
CA PRO A 437 4.77 7.70 -42.41
C PRO A 437 5.39 6.35 -42.82
N SER A 438 5.68 6.18 -44.11
CA SER A 438 6.21 4.91 -44.66
C SER A 438 7.57 4.51 -44.07
N GLN A 439 8.37 5.50 -43.67
CA GLN A 439 9.67 5.33 -43.01
C GLN A 439 9.58 5.06 -41.50
N ALA A 440 8.38 4.96 -40.94
CA ALA A 440 8.19 4.70 -39.52
C ALA A 440 8.23 3.20 -39.19
N LEU A 441 8.77 2.87 -38.03
CA LEU A 441 8.72 1.52 -37.48
C LEU A 441 7.35 1.28 -36.83
N ILE A 442 6.58 0.33 -37.37
CA ILE A 442 5.25 -0.03 -36.85
C ILE A 442 5.36 -1.31 -36.02
N LEU A 443 4.97 -1.22 -34.76
CA LEU A 443 5.03 -2.29 -33.76
C LEU A 443 3.61 -2.62 -33.31
N TYR A 444 3.20 -3.88 -33.41
CA TYR A 444 1.94 -4.40 -32.88
C TYR A 444 2.25 -5.29 -31.69
N THR A 445 1.50 -5.13 -30.61
CA THR A 445 1.73 -5.86 -29.36
C THR A 445 0.44 -6.40 -28.79
N ASP A 446 0.46 -7.66 -28.34
CA ASP A 446 -0.66 -8.27 -27.64
C ASP A 446 -0.21 -9.20 -26.49
N GLY A 447 -1.11 -9.44 -25.54
CA GLY A 447 -0.93 -10.33 -24.41
C GLY A 447 -2.11 -11.29 -24.25
N SER A 448 -1.83 -12.59 -24.12
CA SER A 448 -2.85 -13.63 -24.01
C SER A 448 -2.77 -14.41 -22.70
N LYS A 449 -3.93 -14.88 -22.23
CA LYS A 449 -4.07 -15.75 -21.07
C LYS A 449 -5.00 -16.91 -21.38
N SER A 450 -4.52 -18.14 -21.18
CA SER A 450 -5.33 -19.35 -21.30
C SER A 450 -6.18 -19.61 -20.06
N ASP A 451 -7.18 -20.46 -20.20
CA ASP A 451 -8.01 -20.95 -19.09
C ASP A 451 -7.22 -21.71 -18.01
N SER A 452 -6.12 -22.35 -18.41
CA SER A 452 -5.18 -23.02 -17.49
C SER A 452 -4.29 -22.05 -16.71
N GLY A 453 -4.45 -20.73 -16.90
CA GLY A 453 -3.67 -19.70 -16.22
C GLY A 453 -2.30 -19.42 -16.85
N ARG A 454 -1.98 -20.09 -17.96
CA ARG A 454 -0.77 -19.89 -18.76
C ARG A 454 -0.90 -18.58 -19.52
N THR A 455 0.19 -17.81 -19.64
CA THR A 455 0.14 -16.49 -20.30
C THR A 455 1.29 -16.32 -21.27
N GLY A 456 1.09 -15.51 -22.31
CA GLY A 456 2.08 -15.23 -23.33
C GLY A 456 1.96 -13.82 -23.88
N SER A 457 3.04 -13.36 -24.51
CA SER A 457 3.13 -12.06 -25.16
C SER A 457 3.55 -12.25 -26.61
N GLY A 458 2.96 -11.46 -27.51
CA GLY A 458 3.24 -11.48 -28.94
C GLY A 458 3.60 -10.09 -29.45
N ILE A 459 4.62 -10.02 -30.31
CA ILE A 459 5.01 -8.80 -31.03
C ILE A 459 5.11 -9.10 -32.52
N TYR A 460 4.45 -8.28 -33.31
CA TYR A 460 4.61 -8.23 -34.76
C TYR A 460 5.10 -6.84 -35.15
N ALA A 461 6.21 -6.75 -35.86
CA ALA A 461 6.80 -5.49 -36.27
C ALA A 461 7.14 -5.50 -37.76
N LYS A 462 6.96 -4.34 -38.40
CA LYS A 462 7.28 -4.13 -39.82
C LYS A 462 8.08 -2.84 -39.97
N ALA A 463 9.26 -2.94 -40.58
CA ALA A 463 10.12 -1.82 -40.92
C ALA A 463 10.07 -1.49 -42.42
N GLU A 464 10.66 -0.34 -42.80
CA GLU A 464 10.63 0.23 -44.16
C GLU A 464 11.36 -0.65 -45.20
N ASP A 465 12.44 -1.31 -44.81
CA ASP A 465 13.26 -2.22 -45.63
C ASP A 465 12.58 -3.58 -45.90
N GLY A 466 11.32 -3.75 -45.49
CA GLY A 466 10.59 -5.00 -45.57
C GLY A 466 10.96 -6.00 -44.47
N LEU A 467 11.80 -5.59 -43.50
CA LEU A 467 12.13 -6.44 -42.36
C LEU A 467 10.88 -6.63 -41.48
N VAL A 468 10.55 -7.91 -41.31
CA VAL A 468 9.45 -8.35 -40.45
C VAL A 468 10.05 -9.02 -39.23
N PHE A 469 9.70 -8.50 -38.06
CA PHE A 469 10.08 -9.09 -36.78
C PHE A 469 8.86 -9.70 -36.11
N ARG A 470 8.97 -10.98 -35.77
CA ARG A 470 7.94 -11.75 -35.06
C ARG A 470 8.56 -12.30 -33.79
N CYS A 471 8.00 -11.93 -32.65
CA CYS A 471 8.46 -12.43 -31.37
C CYS A 471 7.27 -12.97 -30.59
N ARG A 472 7.46 -14.15 -30.00
CA ARG A 472 6.54 -14.73 -29.03
C ARG A 472 7.35 -15.23 -27.86
N PHE A 473 6.86 -14.99 -26.65
CA PHE A 473 7.49 -15.55 -25.47
C PHE A 473 6.47 -15.84 -24.40
N ARG A 474 6.92 -16.70 -23.49
CA ARG A 474 6.13 -17.22 -22.40
C ARG A 474 6.28 -16.38 -21.15
N ASN A 475 5.14 -16.03 -20.55
CA ASN A 475 5.09 -15.29 -19.29
C ASN A 475 4.88 -16.23 -18.08
N PRO A 476 5.16 -15.75 -16.86
CA PRO A 476 4.88 -16.51 -15.64
C PRO A 476 3.42 -16.96 -15.56
N ASP A 477 3.18 -18.13 -14.99
CA ASP A 477 1.82 -18.61 -14.76
C ASP A 477 1.06 -17.68 -13.83
N ASN A 478 -0.24 -17.50 -14.09
CA ASN A 478 -1.12 -16.59 -13.38
C ASN A 478 -0.82 -15.09 -13.52
N CYS A 479 0.13 -14.71 -14.38
CA CYS A 479 0.29 -13.35 -14.85
C CYS A 479 -1.05 -12.78 -15.36
N SER A 480 -1.22 -11.47 -15.24
CA SER A 480 -2.37 -10.75 -15.76
C SER A 480 -2.22 -10.50 -17.26
N VAL A 481 -3.35 -10.39 -17.97
CA VAL A 481 -3.35 -9.98 -19.39
C VAL A 481 -2.68 -8.62 -19.54
N PHE A 482 -3.03 -7.67 -18.68
CA PHE A 482 -2.38 -6.36 -18.57
C PHE A 482 -0.85 -6.41 -18.48
N ARG A 483 -0.30 -7.25 -17.60
CA ARG A 483 1.16 -7.41 -17.49
C ARG A 483 1.75 -8.04 -18.76
N SER A 484 1.04 -8.99 -19.37
CA SER A 484 1.48 -9.62 -20.63
C SER A 484 1.54 -8.60 -21.77
N GLU A 485 0.56 -7.70 -21.86
CA GLU A 485 0.57 -6.58 -22.82
C GLU A 485 1.75 -5.63 -22.55
N LEU A 486 2.02 -5.28 -21.28
CA LEU A 486 3.18 -4.44 -20.92
C LEU A 486 4.52 -5.11 -21.24
N LEU A 487 4.64 -6.43 -21.04
CA LEU A 487 5.84 -7.18 -21.41
C LEU A 487 6.02 -7.22 -22.94
N ALA A 488 4.93 -7.34 -23.69
CA ALA A 488 4.96 -7.25 -25.15
C ALA A 488 5.47 -5.87 -25.60
N ILE A 489 4.95 -4.79 -25.01
CA ILE A 489 5.44 -3.42 -25.25
C ILE A 489 6.93 -3.29 -24.89
N ARG A 490 7.37 -3.86 -23.76
CA ARG A 490 8.78 -3.81 -23.35
C ARG A 490 9.70 -4.42 -24.41
N GLU A 491 9.36 -5.61 -24.91
CA GLU A 491 10.15 -6.28 -25.94
C GLU A 491 10.03 -5.60 -27.31
N ALA A 492 8.87 -5.04 -27.65
CA ALA A 492 8.72 -4.21 -28.85
C ALA A 492 9.65 -2.99 -28.82
N LEU A 493 9.74 -2.31 -27.67
CA LEU A 493 10.67 -1.18 -27.49
C LEU A 493 12.14 -1.64 -27.45
N ASN A 494 12.44 -2.85 -26.95
CA ASN A 494 13.79 -3.43 -27.06
C ASN A 494 14.21 -3.59 -28.52
N PHE A 495 13.30 -4.10 -29.35
CA PHE A 495 13.54 -4.21 -30.78
C PHE A 495 13.73 -2.83 -31.41
N ALA A 496 12.87 -1.87 -31.07
CA ALA A 496 12.95 -0.49 -31.58
C ALA A 496 14.26 0.24 -31.26
N LEU A 497 14.95 -0.10 -30.17
CA LEU A 497 16.26 0.48 -29.82
C LEU A 497 17.36 0.19 -30.85
N HIS A 498 17.18 -0.82 -31.71
CA HIS A 498 18.14 -1.15 -32.78
C HIS A 498 17.93 -0.29 -34.04
N PHE A 499 16.82 0.46 -34.13
CA PHE A 499 16.52 1.34 -35.25
C PHE A 499 16.84 2.78 -34.87
N GLU A 500 17.71 3.43 -35.64
CA GLU A 500 18.05 4.83 -35.44
C GLU A 500 17.22 5.73 -36.36
N ASN A 501 16.74 6.87 -35.83
CA ASN A 501 16.12 7.99 -36.57
C ASN A 501 14.80 7.71 -37.31
N SER A 502 14.19 6.53 -37.15
CA SER A 502 12.82 6.26 -37.61
C SER A 502 11.81 6.63 -36.52
N ASP A 503 10.69 7.25 -36.89
CA ASP A 503 9.57 7.42 -35.97
C ASP A 503 8.98 6.05 -35.59
N ILE A 504 8.54 5.90 -34.34
CA ILE A 504 8.11 4.62 -33.78
C ILE A 504 6.64 4.70 -33.45
N TYR A 505 5.83 3.79 -34.01
CA TYR A 505 4.41 3.66 -33.71
C TYR A 505 4.15 2.32 -33.01
N VAL A 506 3.72 2.39 -31.75
CA VAL A 506 3.30 1.24 -30.96
C VAL A 506 1.78 1.16 -31.01
N LEU A 507 1.27 0.16 -31.72
CA LEU A 507 -0.14 -0.15 -31.89
C LEU A 507 -0.52 -1.25 -30.90
N THR A 508 -1.44 -0.95 -29.99
CA THR A 508 -1.91 -1.88 -28.95
C THR A 508 -3.42 -1.81 -28.81
N ASP A 509 -4.07 -2.94 -28.58
CA ASP A 509 -5.49 -2.98 -28.21
C ASP A 509 -5.74 -2.83 -26.71
N SER A 510 -4.66 -2.78 -25.92
CA SER A 510 -4.68 -2.56 -24.49
C SER A 510 -4.83 -1.09 -24.11
N LYS A 511 -6.08 -0.66 -23.97
CA LYS A 511 -6.37 0.67 -23.41
C LYS A 511 -5.86 0.84 -21.97
N SER A 512 -5.78 -0.25 -21.20
CA SER A 512 -5.24 -0.23 -19.83
C SER A 512 -3.73 0.03 -19.81
N SER A 513 -2.96 -0.56 -20.73
CA SER A 513 -1.52 -0.32 -20.87
C SER A 513 -1.23 1.12 -21.30
N ASP A 514 -1.99 1.65 -22.26
CA ASP A 514 -1.88 3.05 -22.69
C ASP A 514 -2.14 4.05 -21.55
N GLN A 515 -3.27 3.88 -20.83
CA GLN A 515 -3.60 4.72 -19.68
C GLN A 515 -2.59 4.62 -18.53
N TYR A 516 -1.99 3.45 -18.36
CA TYR A 516 -0.94 3.22 -17.37
C TYR A 516 0.34 3.98 -17.74
N LEU A 517 0.83 3.84 -18.98
CA LEU A 517 2.04 4.51 -19.48
C LEU A 517 1.86 6.03 -19.60
N LYS A 518 0.66 6.51 -19.93
CA LYS A 518 0.31 7.94 -19.88
C LYS A 518 0.52 8.54 -18.48
N ASN A 519 0.34 7.72 -17.43
CA ASN A 519 0.61 8.06 -16.04
C ASN A 519 2.02 7.62 -15.57
N TRP A 520 3.01 7.57 -16.48
CA TRP A 520 4.41 7.23 -16.19
C TRP A 520 5.01 7.87 -14.92
N PRO A 521 4.67 9.12 -14.54
CA PRO A 521 5.05 9.69 -13.24
C PRO A 521 4.88 8.85 -11.99
N GLU A 522 3.85 8.01 -11.97
CA GLU A 522 3.40 7.27 -10.78
C GLU A 522 3.67 5.77 -10.90
N ILE A 523 4.30 5.31 -11.99
CA ILE A 523 4.72 3.92 -12.23
C ILE A 523 5.86 3.54 -11.29
N ARG A 524 5.76 2.37 -10.65
CA ARG A 524 6.67 1.92 -9.58
C ARG A 524 7.23 0.52 -9.80
N GLU A 525 6.46 -0.29 -10.49
CA GLU A 525 6.79 -1.65 -10.89
C GLU A 525 8.02 -1.60 -11.81
N LYS A 526 9.03 -2.43 -11.52
CA LYS A 526 10.29 -2.47 -12.26
C LYS A 526 10.07 -2.57 -13.78
N THR A 527 9.19 -3.44 -14.25
CA THR A 527 8.82 -3.65 -15.67
C THR A 527 8.24 -2.37 -16.26
N GLY A 528 7.34 -1.70 -15.53
CA GLY A 528 6.81 -0.42 -15.96
C GLY A 528 7.90 0.66 -16.06
N GLN A 529 8.83 0.69 -15.10
CA GLN A 529 9.96 1.62 -15.13
C GLN A 529 10.97 1.31 -16.25
N GLU A 530 11.17 0.03 -16.58
CA GLU A 530 11.96 -0.40 -17.74
C GLU A 530 11.32 0.05 -19.06
N VAL A 531 9.99 -0.06 -19.18
CA VAL A 531 9.26 0.46 -20.35
C VAL A 531 9.43 1.97 -20.45
N VAL A 532 9.20 2.70 -19.35
CA VAL A 532 9.33 4.17 -19.32
C VAL A 532 10.75 4.64 -19.62
N SER A 533 11.78 3.94 -19.12
CA SER A 533 13.17 4.29 -19.43
C SER A 533 13.51 4.07 -20.90
N LYS A 534 13.00 2.99 -21.53
CA LYS A 534 13.15 2.75 -22.97
C LYS A 534 12.44 3.80 -23.81
N ILE A 535 11.21 4.14 -23.45
CA ILE A 535 10.46 5.24 -24.09
C ILE A 535 11.28 6.53 -24.02
N ALA A 536 11.84 6.86 -22.84
CA ALA A 536 12.65 8.05 -22.68
C ALA A 536 13.89 8.04 -23.57
N THR A 537 14.63 6.93 -23.62
CA THR A 537 15.81 6.77 -24.50
C THR A 537 15.43 6.93 -25.98
N LEU A 538 14.36 6.28 -26.42
CA LEU A 538 13.89 6.38 -27.81
C LEU A 538 13.42 7.80 -28.15
N SER A 539 12.73 8.47 -27.22
CA SER A 539 12.24 9.83 -27.42
C SER A 539 13.34 10.88 -27.60
N GLN A 540 14.60 10.57 -27.24
CA GLN A 540 15.73 11.47 -27.49
C GLN A 540 16.08 11.54 -28.99
N LYS A 541 15.87 10.44 -29.73
CA LYS A 541 16.24 10.32 -31.15
C LYS A 541 15.04 10.39 -32.09
N SER A 542 13.91 9.80 -31.71
CA SER A 542 12.74 9.62 -32.57
C SER A 542 11.44 10.09 -31.89
N ARG A 543 10.37 10.29 -32.65
CA ARG A 543 9.02 10.40 -32.07
C ARG A 543 8.52 9.01 -31.72
N VAL A 544 7.87 8.89 -30.56
CA VAL A 544 7.26 7.62 -30.11
C VAL A 544 5.75 7.84 -29.94
N CYS A 545 4.96 7.18 -30.75
CA CYS A 545 3.51 7.32 -30.79
C CYS A 545 2.86 6.02 -30.31
N PHE A 546 2.21 6.06 -29.16
CA PHE A 546 1.32 5.00 -28.71
C PHE A 546 -0.07 5.27 -29.26
N GLN A 547 -0.61 4.31 -29.99
CA GLN A 547 -1.93 4.40 -30.60
C GLN A 547 -2.74 3.17 -30.23
N TRP A 548 -3.89 3.42 -29.60
CA TRP A 548 -4.87 2.38 -29.35
C TRP A 548 -5.56 1.97 -30.66
N ILE A 549 -5.68 0.66 -30.88
CA ILE A 549 -6.47 0.07 -31.97
C ILE A 549 -7.48 -0.94 -31.41
N PRO A 550 -8.67 -1.09 -32.01
CA PRO A 550 -9.66 -2.06 -31.58
C PRO A 550 -9.17 -3.51 -31.78
N SER A 551 -9.47 -4.37 -30.81
CA SER A 551 -9.21 -5.81 -30.89
C SER A 551 -10.24 -6.51 -31.79
N HIS A 552 -9.83 -7.62 -32.43
CA HIS A 552 -10.69 -8.53 -33.22
C HIS A 552 -11.50 -7.87 -34.35
N VAL A 553 -10.93 -6.86 -35.01
CA VAL A 553 -11.54 -6.21 -36.19
C VAL A 553 -10.86 -6.60 -37.51
N GLY A 554 -9.91 -7.53 -37.52
CA GLY A 554 -9.24 -7.98 -38.75
C GLY A 554 -8.16 -7.02 -39.27
N VAL A 555 -7.49 -6.29 -38.36
CA VAL A 555 -6.27 -5.54 -38.66
C VAL A 555 -5.10 -6.51 -38.65
N PHE A 556 -4.51 -6.80 -39.81
CA PHE A 556 -3.52 -7.87 -40.00
C PHE A 556 -2.42 -7.89 -38.94
N GLY A 557 -1.74 -6.77 -38.69
CA GLY A 557 -0.65 -6.72 -37.70
C GLY A 557 -1.09 -7.02 -36.26
N ASN A 558 -2.33 -6.65 -35.90
CA ASN A 558 -2.89 -6.95 -34.58
C ASN A 558 -3.27 -8.42 -34.44
N GLU A 559 -3.89 -8.99 -35.48
CA GLU A 559 -4.23 -10.42 -35.51
C GLU A 559 -2.96 -11.28 -35.46
N GLU A 560 -1.88 -10.90 -36.15
CA GLU A 560 -0.59 -11.60 -36.04
C GLU A 560 0.00 -11.50 -34.63
N ALA A 561 -0.10 -10.35 -33.96
CA ALA A 561 0.34 -10.21 -32.58
C ALA A 561 -0.48 -11.08 -31.61
N ASP A 562 -1.80 -11.18 -31.79
CA ASP A 562 -2.69 -12.05 -31.00
C ASP A 562 -2.40 -13.54 -31.20
N VAL A 563 -2.17 -13.96 -32.45
CA VAL A 563 -1.71 -15.33 -32.74
C VAL A 563 -0.39 -15.62 -32.04
N LEU A 564 0.59 -14.72 -32.14
CA LEU A 564 1.89 -14.87 -31.47
C LEU A 564 1.75 -14.91 -29.94
N ALA A 565 0.85 -14.12 -29.36
CA ALA A 565 0.60 -14.11 -27.92
C ALA A 565 -0.02 -15.44 -27.45
N LYS A 566 -0.98 -15.99 -28.20
CA LYS A 566 -1.58 -17.31 -27.96
C LYS A 566 -0.56 -18.43 -28.07
N GLU A 567 0.27 -18.43 -29.12
CA GLU A 567 1.37 -19.38 -29.26
C GLU A 567 2.39 -19.25 -28.12
N GLY A 568 2.73 -18.03 -27.72
CA GLY A 568 3.58 -17.74 -26.56
C GLY A 568 3.04 -18.34 -25.27
N SER A 569 1.71 -18.31 -25.08
CA SER A 569 1.03 -18.92 -23.93
C SER A 569 1.00 -20.46 -23.97
N ALA A 570 1.31 -21.08 -25.11
CA ALA A 570 1.40 -22.52 -25.26
C ALA A 570 2.82 -23.07 -24.99
N LEU A 571 3.86 -22.22 -25.14
CA LEU A 571 5.26 -22.60 -24.92
C LEU A 571 5.51 -23.26 -23.55
N PRO A 572 6.45 -24.21 -23.46
CA PRO A 572 6.66 -25.02 -22.25
C PRO A 572 7.27 -24.24 -21.07
N SER A 573 8.23 -23.35 -21.33
CA SER A 573 9.06 -22.70 -20.31
C SER A 573 8.80 -21.20 -20.24
N ALA A 574 8.61 -20.66 -19.04
CA ALA A 574 8.46 -19.22 -18.82
C ALA A 574 9.79 -18.46 -18.81
N SER A 575 9.78 -17.24 -19.33
CA SER A 575 10.94 -16.34 -19.39
C SER A 575 11.34 -15.77 -18.02
N SER A 576 10.38 -15.69 -17.10
CA SER A 576 10.55 -15.24 -15.72
C SER A 576 9.54 -15.95 -14.83
N SER A 577 9.81 -15.97 -13.53
CA SER A 577 8.91 -16.49 -12.50
C SER A 577 8.36 -15.40 -11.57
N GLU A 578 8.71 -14.13 -11.79
CA GLU A 578 8.28 -13.00 -10.95
C GLU A 578 6.84 -12.54 -11.28
N LEU A 579 6.05 -12.23 -10.25
CA LEU A 579 4.68 -11.73 -10.37
C LEU A 579 4.50 -10.34 -9.76
N PHE A 580 3.48 -9.60 -10.22
CA PHE A 580 3.03 -8.37 -9.57
C PHE A 580 2.30 -8.68 -8.26
N THR A 581 2.33 -7.70 -7.35
CA THR A 581 1.61 -7.79 -6.07
C THR A 581 0.09 -7.98 -6.25
N SER A 582 -0.49 -7.41 -7.30
CA SER A 582 -1.91 -7.57 -7.66
C SER A 582 -2.24 -8.98 -8.14
N GLU A 583 -1.29 -9.68 -8.77
CA GLU A 583 -1.45 -11.04 -9.28
C GLU A 583 -1.43 -12.04 -8.13
N ILE A 584 -0.51 -11.89 -7.17
CA ILE A 584 -0.49 -12.68 -5.93
C ILE A 584 -1.81 -12.55 -5.16
N TYR A 585 -2.34 -11.33 -5.05
CA TYR A 585 -3.65 -11.09 -4.46
C TYR A 585 -4.76 -11.81 -5.23
N SER A 586 -4.73 -11.76 -6.57
CA SER A 586 -5.73 -12.39 -7.43
C SER A 586 -5.73 -13.91 -7.31
N ILE A 587 -4.55 -14.55 -7.24
CA ILE A 587 -4.40 -15.98 -7.00
C ILE A 587 -5.04 -16.37 -5.66
N HIS A 588 -4.67 -15.69 -4.57
CA HIS A 588 -5.20 -15.99 -3.24
C HIS A 588 -6.70 -15.68 -3.14
N LYS A 589 -7.17 -14.66 -3.85
CA LYS A 589 -8.60 -14.33 -3.92
C LYS A 589 -9.36 -15.41 -4.68
N ALA A 590 -8.83 -15.94 -5.78
CA ALA A 590 -9.43 -17.03 -6.53
C ALA A 590 -9.55 -18.32 -5.68
N ILE A 591 -8.47 -18.69 -4.96
CA ILE A 591 -8.46 -19.85 -4.04
C ILE A 591 -9.51 -19.71 -2.93
N VAL A 592 -9.62 -18.53 -2.33
CA VAL A 592 -10.63 -18.29 -1.28
C VAL A 592 -12.04 -18.24 -1.86
N ASN A 593 -12.22 -17.66 -3.05
CA ASN A 593 -13.51 -17.61 -3.72
C ASN A 593 -14.01 -18.99 -4.13
N SER A 594 -13.14 -19.87 -4.63
CA SER A 594 -13.53 -21.23 -5.00
C SER A 594 -13.97 -22.02 -3.76
N ALA A 595 -13.25 -21.89 -2.64
CA ALA A 595 -13.66 -22.49 -1.37
C ALA A 595 -14.98 -21.91 -0.82
N TRP A 596 -15.22 -20.61 -1.03
CA TRP A 596 -16.42 -19.92 -0.54
C TRP A 596 -17.69 -20.22 -1.37
N LYS A 597 -17.54 -20.35 -2.69
CA LYS A 597 -18.68 -20.55 -3.62
C LYS A 597 -19.29 -21.95 -3.54
N ILE A 598 -18.65 -22.90 -2.86
CA ILE A 598 -19.21 -24.22 -2.58
C ILE A 598 -20.38 -24.05 -1.61
N LEU A 599 -21.60 -24.41 -2.05
CA LEU A 599 -22.80 -24.29 -1.24
C LEU A 599 -22.62 -25.03 0.11
N PRO A 600 -23.00 -24.44 1.25
CA PRO A 600 -22.88 -25.08 2.56
C PRO A 600 -23.58 -26.44 2.68
N HIS A 601 -24.56 -26.72 1.81
CA HIS A 601 -25.35 -27.95 1.78
C HIS A 601 -24.53 -29.23 1.48
N MET A 602 -23.33 -29.11 0.92
CA MET A 602 -22.47 -30.28 0.65
C MET A 602 -21.60 -30.68 1.84
N ILE A 603 -21.69 -29.99 2.98
CA ILE A 603 -20.95 -30.31 4.21
C ILE A 603 -21.95 -30.71 5.31
N GLY A 604 -22.50 -31.92 5.18
CA GLY A 604 -23.03 -32.73 6.28
C GLY A 604 -24.04 -32.09 7.24
N MET A 605 -25.25 -31.77 6.77
CA MET A 605 -26.42 -31.61 7.66
C MET A 605 -27.60 -32.45 7.15
N PRO A 606 -28.32 -33.19 8.03
CA PRO A 606 -29.49 -33.98 7.65
C PRO A 606 -30.63 -33.07 7.17
N GLY A 607 -31.38 -33.55 6.17
CA GLY A 607 -32.26 -32.79 5.27
C GLY A 607 -33.52 -32.13 5.86
N THR A 608 -33.55 -31.75 7.14
CA THR A 608 -34.79 -31.32 7.82
C THR A 608 -34.98 -29.80 7.91
N VAL A 609 -34.07 -28.96 7.38
CA VAL A 609 -34.14 -27.48 7.56
C VAL A 609 -34.76 -26.75 6.35
N LEU A 610 -35.15 -27.46 5.28
CA LEU A 610 -35.66 -26.83 4.06
C LEU A 610 -37.04 -26.14 4.20
N VAL A 611 -37.77 -26.36 5.30
CA VAL A 611 -39.16 -25.89 5.46
C VAL A 611 -39.27 -24.42 5.88
N CYS A 612 -38.18 -23.76 6.30
CA CYS A 612 -38.24 -22.38 6.83
C CYS A 612 -37.85 -21.26 5.86
N LEU A 613 -37.50 -21.56 4.60
CA LEU A 613 -37.06 -20.55 3.63
C LEU A 613 -38.16 -20.06 2.69
N TYR A 614 -39.30 -20.76 2.64
CA TYR A 614 -40.46 -20.36 1.83
C TYR A 614 -41.74 -20.61 2.61
N SER A 615 -42.15 -19.65 3.43
CA SER A 615 -43.53 -19.50 3.85
C SER A 615 -43.80 -18.00 4.00
N PRO A 616 -44.86 -17.47 3.38
CA PRO A 616 -45.10 -16.04 3.24
C PRO A 616 -45.21 -15.28 4.56
#